data_AF-A0A7S2P8W9-F1
#
_entry.id   AF-A0A7S2P8W9-F1
#
_cell.length_a   1.000
_cell.length_b   1.000
_cell.length_c   1.000
_cell.angle_alpha   90.00
_cell.angle_beta   90.00
_cell.angle_gamma   90.00
#
_symmetry.space_group_name_H-M   'P 1'
#
loop_
_entity.id
_entity.type
_entity.pdbx_description
1 polymer ?
#
loop_
_entity_poly.entity_id
_entity_poly.type
_entity_poly.pdbx_seq_one_letter_code
_entity_poly.pdbx_strand_id
1 'polypeptide(L)'
;DDFLLKRECERDALFQDSKRSIRVVETWHVGNAAWYKLRQQETAANTDLERYKIAISKHQESSLVVVVQLMLTSPSTMVRRREIDADNRKRLPMQDDEKECHQLYIALQDNINLKKDMLDPLGIPLLQVNNDVDGDEAMEKILMDVLSFVQMRLHHQVLVASSE
;
A
#
# COMPACT_ATOMS: atom_id res chain seq x y z
N ASP A 1 -18.06 -3.30 8.18
CA ASP A 1 -18.23 -2.15 7.28
C ASP A 1 -16.91 -1.43 7.04
N ASP A 2 -16.28 -1.78 5.92
CA ASP A 2 -15.01 -1.24 5.42
C ASP A 2 -15.18 0.12 4.75
N PHE A 3 -15.58 1.10 5.55
CA PHE A 3 -15.73 2.50 5.13
C PHE A 3 -14.46 3.07 4.47
N LEU A 4 -13.27 2.65 4.92
CA LEU A 4 -12.00 3.15 4.40
C LEU A 4 -11.69 2.64 3.00
N LEU A 5 -11.80 1.33 2.77
CA LEU A 5 -11.63 0.74 1.44
C LEU A 5 -12.59 1.38 0.44
N LYS A 6 -13.86 1.50 0.82
CA LYS A 6 -14.88 2.12 -0.03
C LYS A 6 -14.52 3.57 -0.40
N ARG A 7 -14.11 4.39 0.58
CA ARG A 7 -13.74 5.79 0.34
C ARG A 7 -12.51 5.95 -0.55
N GLU A 8 -11.51 5.09 -0.39
CA GLU A 8 -10.31 5.11 -1.24
C GLU A 8 -10.67 4.75 -2.69
N CYS A 9 -11.45 3.69 -2.90
CA CYS A 9 -11.96 3.32 -4.23
C CYS A 9 -12.84 4.41 -4.85
N GLU A 10 -13.68 5.08 -4.07
CA GLU A 10 -14.51 6.19 -4.55
C GLU A 10 -13.68 7.41 -4.94
N ARG A 11 -12.70 7.81 -4.10
CA ARG A 11 -11.74 8.87 -4.45
C ARG A 11 -11.05 8.53 -5.76
N ASP A 12 -10.60 7.30 -5.91
CA ASP A 12 -9.89 6.83 -7.09
C ASP A 12 -10.72 6.87 -8.37
N ALA A 13 -12.03 6.62 -8.26
CA ALA A 13 -12.96 6.75 -9.37
C ALA A 13 -13.17 8.21 -9.80
N LEU A 14 -13.00 9.17 -8.89
CA LEU A 14 -13.21 10.60 -9.14
C LEU A 14 -12.01 11.30 -9.80
N PHE A 15 -10.80 10.75 -9.71
CA PHE A 15 -9.57 11.39 -10.21
C PHE A 15 -9.26 11.16 -11.71
N GLN A 16 -10.25 10.78 -12.52
CA GLN A 16 -10.06 10.48 -13.94
C GLN A 16 -9.72 11.71 -14.82
N ASP A 17 -9.90 12.94 -14.33
CA ASP A 17 -9.85 14.16 -15.15
C ASP A 17 -8.48 14.86 -15.24
N SER A 18 -7.47 14.51 -14.43
CA SER A 18 -6.16 15.17 -14.49
C SER A 18 -5.17 14.41 -15.39
N LYS A 19 -4.97 14.90 -16.61
CA LYS A 19 -3.92 14.39 -17.52
C LYS A 19 -2.54 14.56 -16.87
N ARG A 20 -1.90 13.43 -16.53
CA ARG A 20 -0.52 13.27 -16.00
C ARG A 20 -0.30 13.77 -14.56
N SER A 21 -0.90 13.08 -13.60
CA SER A 21 -0.45 13.15 -12.20
C SER A 21 0.44 11.95 -11.89
N ILE A 22 1.36 12.08 -10.92
CA ILE A 22 2.08 10.93 -10.37
C ILE A 22 1.35 10.51 -9.12
N ARG A 23 0.92 9.24 -9.06
CA ARG A 23 0.19 8.71 -7.93
C ARG A 23 1.06 7.74 -7.15
N VAL A 24 1.36 8.10 -5.91
CA VAL A 24 1.93 7.18 -4.93
C VAL A 24 0.77 6.40 -4.32
N VAL A 25 0.71 5.09 -4.57
CA VAL A 25 -0.24 4.21 -3.89
C VAL A 25 0.47 3.67 -2.65
N GLU A 26 0.16 4.26 -1.50
CA GLU A 26 0.73 3.83 -0.24
C GLU A 26 0.22 2.43 0.16
N THR A 27 1.07 1.74 0.93
CA THR A 27 0.86 0.38 1.43
C THR A 27 -0.38 0.17 2.26
N TRP A 28 -1.11 1.24 2.65
CA TRP A 28 -2.39 1.15 3.35
C TRP A 28 -3.38 0.25 2.63
N HIS A 29 -3.41 0.24 1.30
CA HIS A 29 -4.32 -0.62 0.53
C HIS A 29 -3.97 -2.10 0.67
N VAL A 30 -2.67 -2.41 0.68
CA VAL A 30 -2.13 -3.77 0.90
C VAL A 30 -2.35 -4.21 2.35
N GLY A 31 -2.06 -3.32 3.31
CA GLY A 31 -2.32 -3.49 4.73
C GLY A 31 -3.79 -3.80 5.00
N ASN A 32 -4.69 -3.00 4.42
CA ASN A 32 -6.13 -3.15 4.54
C ASN A 32 -6.62 -4.43 3.86
N ALA A 33 -6.09 -4.79 2.69
CA ALA A 33 -6.45 -6.05 2.02
C ALA A 33 -6.01 -7.28 2.83
N ALA A 34 -4.78 -7.27 3.38
CA ALA A 34 -4.28 -8.32 4.25
C ALA A 34 -5.10 -8.42 5.54
N TRP A 35 -5.40 -7.27 6.16
CA TRP A 35 -6.26 -7.17 7.34
C TRP A 35 -7.68 -7.67 7.10
N TYR A 36 -8.26 -7.30 5.96
CA TYR A 36 -9.58 -7.75 5.54
C TYR A 36 -9.60 -9.26 5.29
N LYS A 37 -8.58 -9.80 4.60
CA LYS A 37 -8.40 -11.24 4.40
C LYS A 37 -8.32 -12.01 5.71
N LEU A 38 -7.70 -11.44 6.75
CA LEU A 38 -7.63 -12.06 8.07
C LEU A 38 -8.99 -12.09 8.78
N ARG A 39 -9.89 -11.13 8.51
CA ARG A 39 -11.18 -10.99 9.21
C ARG A 39 -12.38 -11.56 8.45
N GLN A 40 -12.28 -11.77 7.15
CA GLN A 40 -13.35 -12.35 6.33
C GLN A 40 -13.09 -13.84 6.07
N GLN A 41 -14.17 -14.63 5.99
CA GLN A 41 -14.09 -15.97 5.41
C GLN A 41 -13.68 -15.83 3.93
N GLU A 42 -12.76 -16.67 3.46
CA GLU A 42 -11.93 -16.55 2.24
C GLU A 42 -12.62 -16.05 0.95
N THR A 43 -13.94 -16.16 0.85
CA THR A 43 -14.72 -15.88 -0.37
C THR A 43 -14.79 -14.39 -0.74
N ALA A 44 -14.84 -13.48 0.24
CA ALA A 44 -14.96 -12.04 -0.04
C ALA A 44 -13.62 -11.38 -0.42
N ALA A 45 -12.51 -11.88 0.13
CA ALA A 45 -11.17 -11.33 -0.06
C ALA A 45 -10.73 -11.30 -1.54
N ASN A 46 -11.09 -12.32 -2.31
CA ASN A 46 -10.76 -12.38 -3.74
C ASN A 46 -11.51 -11.34 -4.57
N THR A 47 -12.75 -11.02 -4.21
CA THR A 47 -13.56 -10.02 -4.94
C THR A 47 -12.98 -8.62 -4.76
N ASP A 48 -12.49 -8.30 -3.56
CA ASP A 48 -11.93 -6.98 -3.27
C ASP A 48 -10.50 -6.81 -3.80
N LEU A 49 -9.69 -7.87 -3.81
CA LEU A 49 -8.39 -7.87 -4.48
C LEU A 49 -8.52 -7.52 -5.97
N GLU A 50 -9.49 -8.13 -6.66
CA GLU A 50 -9.75 -7.82 -8.08
C GLU A 50 -10.23 -6.38 -8.29
N ARG A 51 -11.05 -5.84 -7.38
CA ARG A 51 -11.44 -4.42 -7.43
C ARG A 51 -10.23 -3.50 -7.33
N TYR A 52 -9.26 -3.82 -6.46
CA TYR A 52 -8.03 -3.04 -6.36
C TYR A 52 -7.19 -3.11 -7.63
N LYS A 53 -7.01 -4.29 -8.22
CA LYS A 53 -6.29 -4.43 -9.49
C LYS A 53 -6.92 -3.55 -10.57
N ILE A 54 -8.24 -3.63 -10.73
CA ILE A 54 -8.97 -2.81 -11.70
C ILE A 54 -8.77 -1.31 -11.43
N ALA A 55 -8.88 -0.88 -10.17
CA ALA A 55 -8.67 0.53 -9.82
C ALA A 55 -7.25 0.98 -10.19
N ILE A 56 -6.23 0.21 -9.80
CA ILE A 56 -4.85 0.53 -10.09
C ILE A 56 -4.58 0.55 -11.60
N SER A 57 -5.07 -0.45 -12.35
CA SER A 57 -4.92 -0.49 -13.82
C SER A 57 -5.49 0.76 -14.48
N LYS A 58 -6.68 1.22 -14.06
CA LYS A 58 -7.27 2.48 -14.56
C LYS A 58 -6.39 3.68 -14.26
N HIS A 59 -5.71 3.70 -13.12
CA HIS A 59 -4.77 4.77 -12.79
C HIS A 59 -3.50 4.72 -13.65
N GLN A 60 -3.01 3.52 -13.99
CA GLN A 60 -1.87 3.36 -14.90
C GLN A 60 -2.14 3.92 -16.30
N GLU A 61 -3.40 4.00 -16.74
CA GLU A 61 -3.77 4.63 -18.03
C GLU A 61 -3.52 6.14 -18.08
N SER A 62 -3.49 6.81 -16.91
CA SER A 62 -3.44 8.28 -16.83
C SER A 62 -2.26 8.83 -16.02
N SER A 63 -1.59 7.97 -15.24
CA SER A 63 -0.65 8.36 -14.19
C SER A 63 0.48 7.34 -14.04
N LEU A 64 1.65 7.81 -13.59
CA LEU A 64 2.69 6.90 -13.09
C LEU A 64 2.23 6.35 -11.74
N VAL A 65 2.13 5.02 -11.65
CA VAL A 65 1.83 4.32 -10.40
C VAL A 65 3.08 3.65 -9.87
N VAL A 66 3.39 3.92 -8.61
CA VAL A 66 4.41 3.19 -7.84
C VAL A 66 3.79 2.70 -6.54
N VAL A 67 4.23 1.52 -6.09
CA VAL A 67 3.84 0.99 -4.79
C VAL A 67 5.02 1.13 -3.84
N VAL A 68 4.77 1.77 -2.70
CA VAL A 68 5.74 1.91 -1.62
C VAL A 68 5.34 0.96 -0.51
N GLN A 69 6.22 0.01 -0.22
CA GLN A 69 6.06 -0.96 0.83
C GLN A 69 6.88 -0.59 2.06
N LEU A 70 6.18 -0.23 3.13
CA LEU A 70 6.77 0.05 4.43
C LEU A 70 7.00 -1.26 5.18
N MET A 71 8.23 -1.75 5.15
CA MET A 71 8.67 -2.98 5.79
C MET A 71 8.85 -2.77 7.28
N LEU A 72 8.37 -3.73 8.06
CA LEU A 72 8.63 -3.84 9.49
C LEU A 72 9.40 -5.13 9.75
N THR A 73 10.37 -5.11 10.65
CA THR A 73 11.12 -6.31 11.08
C THR A 73 10.52 -6.98 12.31
N SER A 74 9.54 -6.34 12.95
CA SER A 74 8.90 -6.89 14.13
C SER A 74 7.41 -6.52 14.23
N PRO A 75 6.55 -7.47 14.64
CA PRO A 75 5.17 -7.17 15.00
C PRO A 75 5.08 -6.23 16.21
N SER A 76 6.09 -6.21 17.10
CA SER A 76 6.10 -5.31 18.26
C SER A 76 6.12 -3.82 17.86
N THR A 77 6.69 -3.48 16.71
CA THR A 77 6.64 -2.11 16.17
C THR A 77 5.21 -1.70 15.84
N MET A 78 4.39 -2.64 15.33
CA MET A 78 2.98 -2.39 15.03
C MET A 78 2.18 -2.15 16.31
N VAL A 79 2.40 -2.98 17.33
CA VAL A 79 1.76 -2.85 18.65
C VAL A 79 2.12 -1.50 19.27
N ARG A 80 3.42 -1.18 19.36
CA ARG A 80 3.91 0.09 19.92
C ARG A 80 3.27 1.31 19.25
N ARG A 81 3.26 1.37 17.92
CA ARG A 81 2.69 2.50 17.17
C ARG A 81 1.19 2.68 17.44
N ARG A 82 0.50 1.56 17.62
CA ARG A 82 -0.93 1.53 17.90
C ARG A 82 -1.25 1.95 19.33
N GLU A 83 -0.38 1.67 20.29
CA GLU A 83 -0.52 2.18 21.67
C GLU A 83 -0.39 3.71 21.74
N ILE A 84 0.47 4.29 20.90
CA ILE A 84 0.75 5.73 20.86
C ILE A 84 -0.38 6.49 20.15
N ASP A 85 -0.97 5.91 19.10
CA ASP A 85 -2.04 6.54 18.32
C ASP A 85 -3.44 6.05 18.74
N ALA A 86 -4.11 6.85 19.57
CA ALA A 86 -5.47 6.59 20.04
C ALA A 86 -6.51 6.56 18.91
N ASP A 87 -6.28 7.27 17.81
CA ASP A 87 -7.21 7.30 16.69
C ASP A 87 -7.09 6.04 15.83
N ASN A 88 -5.90 5.47 15.69
CA ASN A 88 -5.72 4.16 15.05
C ASN A 88 -6.46 3.04 15.80
N ARG A 89 -6.44 3.07 17.14
CA ARG A 89 -7.19 2.10 17.97
C ARG A 89 -8.70 2.21 17.78
N LYS A 90 -9.22 3.43 17.66
CA LYS A 90 -10.65 3.66 17.37
C LYS A 90 -11.04 3.24 15.96
N ARG A 91 -10.20 3.54 14.97
CA ARG A 91 -10.50 3.28 13.55
C ARG A 91 -10.47 1.80 13.19
N LEU A 92 -9.56 1.05 13.80
CA LEU A 92 -9.39 -0.39 13.54
C LEU A 92 -9.39 -1.14 14.87
N PRO A 93 -10.54 -1.30 15.56
CA PRO A 93 -10.56 -1.93 16.88
C PRO A 93 -10.13 -3.40 16.78
N MET A 94 -9.19 -3.80 17.63
CA MET A 94 -8.74 -5.17 17.80
C MET A 94 -9.22 -5.68 19.16
N GLN A 95 -9.51 -6.97 19.24
CA GLN A 95 -9.84 -7.65 20.49
C GLN A 95 -8.58 -8.02 21.26
N ASP A 96 -7.52 -8.38 20.54
CA ASP A 96 -6.20 -8.72 21.08
C ASP A 96 -5.14 -8.08 20.19
N ASP A 97 -4.63 -6.91 20.61
CA ASP A 97 -3.67 -6.12 19.83
C ASP A 97 -2.39 -6.92 19.54
N GLU A 98 -1.85 -7.66 20.51
CA GLU A 98 -0.62 -8.43 20.32
C GLU A 98 -0.80 -9.54 19.28
N LYS A 99 -1.85 -10.36 19.46
CA LYS A 99 -2.14 -11.48 18.56
C LYS A 99 -2.47 -11.00 17.16
N GLU A 100 -3.34 -10.01 17.03
CA GLU A 100 -3.81 -9.54 15.73
C GLU A 100 -2.73 -8.75 14.99
N CYS A 101 -1.90 -7.95 15.67
CA CYS A 101 -0.72 -7.33 15.05
C CYS A 101 0.29 -8.39 14.59
N HIS A 102 0.48 -9.47 15.35
CA HIS A 102 1.34 -10.57 14.93
C HIS A 102 0.80 -11.29 13.68
N GLN A 103 -0.51 -11.56 13.64
CA GLN A 103 -1.15 -12.15 12.46
C GLN A 103 -1.06 -11.26 11.23
N LEU A 104 -1.29 -9.95 11.40
CA LEU A 104 -1.15 -8.98 10.32
C LEU A 104 0.31 -8.86 9.85
N TYR A 105 1.26 -8.86 10.77
CA TYR A 105 2.69 -8.90 10.45
C TYR A 105 3.05 -10.11 9.58
N ILE A 106 2.59 -11.31 9.96
CA ILE A 106 2.81 -12.53 9.16
C ILE A 106 2.16 -12.38 7.78
N ALA A 107 0.89 -11.94 7.72
CA ALA A 107 0.18 -11.77 6.45
C ALA A 107 0.86 -10.76 5.51
N LEU A 108 1.52 -9.74 6.07
CA LEU A 108 2.31 -8.75 5.33
C LEU A 108 3.73 -9.23 5.01
N GLN A 109 4.29 -10.17 5.77
CA GLN A 109 5.59 -10.81 5.53
C GLN A 109 5.51 -11.93 4.49
N ASP A 110 4.34 -12.58 4.34
CA ASP A 110 4.01 -13.55 3.27
C ASP A 110 3.91 -12.90 1.85
N ASN A 111 4.66 -11.82 1.67
CA ASN A 111 4.90 -10.94 0.53
C ASN A 111 5.12 -11.60 -0.83
N ILE A 112 5.42 -12.89 -0.85
CA ILE A 112 5.55 -13.63 -2.11
C ILE A 112 4.21 -13.63 -2.85
N ASN A 113 3.08 -13.80 -2.15
CA ASN A 113 1.77 -13.90 -2.79
C ASN A 113 1.24 -12.52 -3.21
N LEU A 114 1.42 -11.49 -2.39
CA LEU A 114 0.88 -10.16 -2.69
C LEU A 114 1.60 -9.48 -3.86
N LYS A 115 2.94 -9.61 -3.94
CA LYS A 115 3.71 -9.14 -5.09
C LYS A 115 3.37 -9.92 -6.35
N LYS A 116 3.33 -11.26 -6.26
CA LYS A 116 3.08 -12.15 -7.40
C LYS A 116 1.66 -12.07 -7.93
N ASP A 117 0.66 -11.96 -7.05
CA ASP A 117 -0.73 -12.04 -7.45
C ASP A 117 -1.30 -10.67 -7.85
N MET A 118 -0.71 -9.56 -7.38
CA MET A 118 -1.23 -8.21 -7.60
C MET A 118 -0.30 -7.30 -8.40
N LEU A 119 1.01 -7.26 -8.10
CA LEU A 119 1.91 -6.28 -8.68
C LEU A 119 2.56 -6.76 -9.97
N ASP A 120 2.99 -8.02 -10.01
CA ASP A 120 3.67 -8.60 -11.16
C ASP A 120 2.79 -8.61 -12.44
N PRO A 121 1.49 -8.99 -12.40
CA PRO A 121 0.62 -8.94 -13.58
C PRO A 121 0.38 -7.52 -14.11
N LEU A 122 0.50 -6.53 -13.23
CA LEU A 122 0.29 -5.11 -13.56
C LEU A 122 1.59 -4.39 -13.95
N GLY A 123 2.75 -5.07 -13.84
CA GLY A 123 4.06 -4.47 -14.11
C GLY A 123 4.39 -3.27 -13.22
N ILE A 124 3.80 -3.19 -12.02
CA ILE A 124 3.93 -2.00 -11.17
C ILE A 124 5.27 -2.04 -10.42
N PRO A 125 6.07 -0.96 -10.48
CA PRO A 125 7.29 -0.87 -9.69
C PRO A 125 6.99 -0.87 -8.18
N LEU A 126 7.73 -1.72 -7.45
CA LEU A 126 7.69 -1.81 -6.00
C LEU A 126 8.97 -1.21 -5.40
N LEU A 127 8.81 -0.25 -4.50
CA LEU A 127 9.87 0.24 -3.60
C LEU A 127 9.63 -0.36 -2.21
N GLN A 128 10.62 -1.03 -1.65
CA GLN A 128 10.58 -1.50 -0.26
C GLN A 128 11.43 -0.57 0.61
N VAL A 129 10.83 -0.04 1.67
CA VAL A 129 11.48 0.91 2.59
C VAL A 129 11.39 0.36 4.00
N ASN A 130 12.50 0.36 4.73
CA ASN A 130 12.49 0.03 6.15
C ASN A 130 11.71 1.12 6.92
N ASN A 131 10.76 0.70 7.74
CA ASN A 131 9.92 1.58 8.54
C ASN A 131 9.90 1.17 10.02
N ASP A 132 11.01 0.69 10.57
CA ASP A 132 11.11 0.26 11.98
C ASP A 132 11.30 1.42 12.97
N VAL A 133 11.81 2.54 12.48
CA VAL A 133 12.18 3.71 13.28
C VAL A 133 11.08 4.78 13.15
N ASP A 134 10.74 5.40 14.27
CA ASP A 134 9.79 6.51 14.36
C ASP A 134 10.53 7.85 14.43
N GLY A 135 9.85 8.93 14.06
CA GLY A 135 10.35 10.30 14.18
C GLY A 135 10.55 11.00 12.84
N ASP A 136 10.71 12.32 12.89
CA ASP A 136 10.74 13.19 11.72
C ASP A 136 11.91 12.84 10.78
N GLU A 137 13.08 12.52 11.33
CA GLU A 137 14.26 12.11 10.54
C GLU A 137 14.01 10.81 9.75
N ALA A 138 13.30 9.84 10.37
CA ALA A 138 12.93 8.60 9.70
C ALA A 138 11.91 8.85 8.59
N MET A 139 10.93 9.73 8.82
CA MET A 139 9.95 10.12 7.81
C MET A 139 10.61 10.86 6.63
N GLU A 140 11.53 11.79 6.91
CA GLU A 140 12.26 12.52 5.88
C GLU A 140 13.07 11.56 5.00
N LYS A 141 13.75 10.58 5.62
CA LYS A 141 14.47 9.55 4.88
C LYS A 141 13.55 8.74 3.96
N ILE A 142 12.42 8.26 4.47
CA ILE A 142 11.43 7.50 3.67
C ILE A 142 10.94 8.36 2.51
N LEU A 143 10.63 9.64 2.75
CA LEU A 143 10.19 10.57 1.72
C LEU A 143 11.24 10.74 0.62
N MET A 144 12.51 10.92 0.99
CA MET A 144 13.61 11.06 0.04
C MET A 144 13.84 9.79 -0.79
N ASP A 145 13.69 8.62 -0.19
CA ASP A 145 13.76 7.33 -0.89
C ASP A 145 12.63 7.22 -1.93
N VAL A 146 11.39 7.59 -1.56
CA VAL A 146 10.23 7.60 -2.46
C VAL A 146 10.42 8.57 -3.61
N LEU A 147 10.84 9.81 -3.32
CA LEU A 147 11.07 10.84 -4.34
C LEU A 147 12.16 10.41 -5.34
N SER A 148 13.27 9.88 -4.83
CA SER A 148 14.38 9.39 -5.66
C SER A 148 13.94 8.23 -6.55
N PHE A 149 13.15 7.29 -6.00
CA PHE A 149 12.60 6.18 -6.77
C PHE A 149 11.66 6.66 -7.88
N VAL A 150 10.75 7.59 -7.57
CA VAL A 150 9.83 8.19 -8.55
C VAL A 150 10.61 8.90 -9.65
N GLN A 151 11.60 9.73 -9.31
CA GLN A 151 12.43 10.45 -10.28
C GLN A 151 13.15 9.51 -11.24
N MET A 152 13.77 8.44 -10.72
CA MET A 152 14.42 7.42 -11.54
C MET A 152 13.43 6.77 -12.52
N ARG A 153 12.19 6.48 -12.07
CA ARG A 153 11.17 5.85 -12.92
C ARG A 153 10.61 6.79 -13.98
N LEU A 154 10.38 8.06 -13.64
CA LEU A 154 10.01 9.08 -14.63
C LEU A 154 11.08 9.23 -15.71
N HIS A 155 12.35 9.30 -15.30
CA HIS A 155 13.47 9.42 -16.23
C HIS A 155 13.53 8.22 -17.20
N HIS A 156 13.36 7.01 -16.68
CA HIS A 156 13.30 5.81 -17.51
C HIS A 156 12.12 5.85 -18.51
N GLN A 157 10.92 6.26 -18.09
CA GLN A 157 9.77 6.35 -18.99
C GLN A 157 9.95 7.38 -20.10
N VAL A 158 10.54 8.54 -19.80
CA VAL A 158 10.85 9.57 -20.81
C VAL A 158 11.85 9.04 -21.84
N LEU A 159 12.90 8.34 -21.38
CA LEU A 159 13.90 7.75 -22.27
C LEU A 159 13.30 6.67 -23.18
N VAL A 160 12.47 5.77 -22.64
CA VAL A 160 11.80 4.73 -23.44
C VAL A 160 10.84 5.35 -24.46
N ALA A 161 10.02 6.32 -24.06
CA ALA A 161 9.08 7.00 -24.96
C ALA A 161 9.75 7.88 -26.03
N SER A 162 11.02 8.26 -25.85
CA SER A 162 11.81 9.00 -26.85
C SER A 162 12.58 8.09 -27.80
N SER A 163 12.52 6.77 -27.59
CA SER A 163 13.22 5.74 -28.36
C SER A 163 12.30 4.99 -29.34
N GLU A 164 11.00 5.32 -29.33
CA GLU A 164 9.96 4.87 -30.28
C GLU A 164 9.65 5.98 -31.29
#